data_AF-A0A1G1RPC6-F1
#
_entry.id   AF-A0A1G1RPC6-F1
#
_cell.length_a   1.000
_cell.length_b   1.000
_cell.length_c   1.000
_cell.angle_alpha   90.00
_cell.angle_beta   90.00
_cell.angle_gamma   90.00
#
_symmetry.space_group_name_H-M   'P 1'
#
loop_
_entity.id
_entity.type
_entity.pdbx_description
1 polymer ?
#
loop_
_entity_poly.entity_id
_entity_poly.type
_entity_poly.pdbx_seq_one_letter_code
_entity_poly.pdbx_strand_id
1 'polypeptide(L)'
;MRSAIESMLLELKNVTVDMLNLNLEEDEGLYKLSQFQMQQQHLTYLIDQEREISDQYSDGDKKILLECQQLQEQVQQQLLQYKDQLTVYLQRISIGKTIHHAYSKTFVQTDGFFIDKQK
;
A
#
# COMPACT_ATOMS: atom_id res chain seq x y z
N MET A 1 -26.88 14.08 -21.81
CA MET A 1 -26.10 12.84 -21.97
C MET A 1 -24.77 13.09 -21.28
N ARG A 2 -24.37 12.26 -20.31
CA ARG A 2 -23.02 12.35 -19.72
C ARG A 2 -21.99 11.90 -20.76
N SER A 3 -20.80 12.51 -20.76
CA SER A 3 -19.72 12.06 -21.64
C SER A 3 -19.20 10.69 -21.15
N ALA A 4 -18.64 9.90 -22.06
CA ALA A 4 -18.00 8.64 -21.70
C ALA A 4 -16.85 8.87 -20.71
N ILE A 5 -16.06 9.93 -20.94
CA ILE A 5 -14.96 10.39 -20.08
C ILE A 5 -15.45 10.75 -18.68
N GLU A 6 -16.53 11.53 -18.55
CA GLU A 6 -17.10 11.93 -17.26
C GLU A 6 -17.49 10.69 -16.43
N SER A 7 -18.05 9.68 -17.08
CA SER A 7 -18.46 8.43 -16.44
C SER A 7 -17.24 7.63 -15.93
N MET A 8 -16.18 7.53 -16.75
CA MET A 8 -14.94 6.87 -16.36
C MET A 8 -14.22 7.60 -15.24
N LEU A 9 -14.21 8.95 -15.25
CA LEU A 9 -13.62 9.76 -14.18
C LEU A 9 -14.36 9.60 -12.85
N LEU A 10 -15.69 9.49 -12.88
CA LEU A 10 -16.48 9.20 -11.68
C LEU A 10 -16.20 7.80 -11.14
N GLU A 11 -16.02 6.81 -12.02
CA GLU A 11 -15.63 5.46 -11.59
C GLU A 11 -14.22 5.47 -10.97
N LEU A 12 -13.27 6.17 -11.60
CA LEU A 12 -11.91 6.34 -11.09
C LEU A 12 -11.92 6.96 -9.68
N LYS A 13 -12.77 7.97 -9.48
CA LYS A 13 -12.99 8.59 -8.18
C LYS A 13 -13.50 7.57 -7.16
N ASN A 14 -14.52 6.79 -7.50
CA ASN A 14 -15.10 5.80 -6.60
C ASN A 14 -14.07 4.74 -6.19
N VAL A 15 -13.32 4.20 -7.16
CA VAL A 15 -12.23 3.24 -6.88
C VAL A 15 -11.19 3.86 -5.93
N THR A 16 -10.84 5.13 -6.12
CA THR A 16 -9.86 5.81 -5.26
C THR A 16 -10.40 6.04 -3.85
N VAL A 17 -11.70 6.32 -3.71
CA VAL A 17 -12.37 6.39 -2.40
C VAL A 17 -12.41 5.02 -1.73
N ASP A 18 -12.70 3.95 -2.48
CA ASP A 18 -12.72 2.59 -1.95
C ASP A 18 -11.33 2.18 -1.45
N MET A 19 -10.26 2.58 -2.14
CA MET A 19 -8.88 2.39 -1.67
C MET A 19 -8.61 3.06 -0.32
N LEU A 20 -9.07 4.31 -0.12
CA LEU A 20 -8.87 5.04 1.14
C LEU A 20 -9.54 4.34 2.33
N ASN A 21 -10.68 3.71 2.08
CA ASN A 21 -11.48 3.04 3.10
C ASN A 21 -11.00 1.61 3.42
N LEU A 22 -9.95 1.13 2.76
CA LEU A 22 -9.42 -0.21 3.01
C LEU A 22 -8.75 -0.30 4.38
N ASN A 23 -9.06 -1.39 5.10
CA ASN A 23 -8.27 -1.81 6.24
C ASN A 23 -7.04 -2.60 5.76
N LEU A 24 -5.86 -1.96 5.78
CA LEU A 24 -4.61 -2.57 5.31
C LEU A 24 -3.99 -3.55 6.31
N GLU A 25 -4.51 -3.65 7.54
CA GLU A 25 -4.01 -4.61 8.54
C GLU A 25 -4.47 -6.05 8.26
N GLU A 26 -5.45 -6.24 7.36
CA GLU A 26 -6.00 -7.53 6.97
C GLU A 26 -5.48 -7.98 5.60
N ASP A 27 -5.18 -9.27 5.44
CA ASP A 27 -4.76 -9.86 4.17
C ASP A 27 -5.78 -9.62 3.04
N GLU A 28 -7.09 -9.64 3.37
CA GLU A 28 -8.16 -9.33 2.43
C GLU A 28 -8.09 -7.87 1.95
N GLY A 29 -7.72 -6.94 2.84
CA GLY A 29 -7.53 -5.53 2.50
C GLY A 29 -6.37 -5.32 1.53
N LEU A 30 -5.25 -6.01 1.73
CA LEU A 30 -4.11 -5.98 0.82
C LEU A 30 -4.45 -6.58 -0.56
N TYR A 31 -5.20 -7.68 -0.58
CA TYR A 31 -5.69 -8.26 -1.83
C TYR A 31 -6.60 -7.28 -2.59
N LYS A 32 -7.57 -6.65 -1.90
CA LYS A 32 -8.46 -5.65 -2.50
C LYS A 32 -7.70 -4.43 -2.99
N LEU A 33 -6.67 -3.98 -2.28
CA LEU A 33 -5.81 -2.87 -2.72
C LEU A 33 -5.20 -3.17 -4.09
N SER A 34 -4.66 -4.38 -4.28
CA SER A 34 -4.10 -4.80 -5.58
C SER A 34 -5.16 -4.82 -6.69
N GLN A 35 -6.36 -5.33 -6.41
CA GLN A 35 -7.48 -5.33 -7.36
C GLN A 35 -7.88 -3.90 -7.76
N PHE A 36 -8.03 -3.00 -6.80
CA PHE A 36 -8.35 -1.61 -7.08
C PHE A 36 -7.23 -0.91 -7.86
N GLN A 37 -5.95 -1.21 -7.59
CA GLN A 37 -4.83 -0.62 -8.34
C GLN A 37 -4.86 -1.05 -9.80
N MET A 38 -5.17 -2.32 -10.08
CA MET A 38 -5.36 -2.81 -11.45
C MET A 38 -6.54 -2.10 -12.13
N GLN A 39 -7.67 -1.94 -11.44
CA GLN A 39 -8.83 -1.22 -11.97
C GLN A 39 -8.51 0.25 -12.24
N GLN A 40 -7.79 0.92 -11.35
CA GLN A 40 -7.36 2.32 -11.50
C GLN A 40 -6.46 2.49 -12.73
N GLN A 41 -5.49 1.58 -12.93
CA GLN A 41 -4.64 1.58 -14.12
C GLN A 41 -5.44 1.37 -15.40
N HIS A 42 -6.40 0.44 -15.38
CA HIS A 42 -7.27 0.19 -16.53
C HIS A 42 -8.13 1.40 -16.87
N LEU A 43 -8.77 2.03 -15.88
CA LEU A 43 -9.57 3.24 -16.07
C LEU A 43 -8.73 4.40 -16.60
N THR A 44 -7.52 4.58 -16.07
CA THR A 44 -6.59 5.61 -16.56
C THR A 44 -6.24 5.39 -18.03
N TYR A 45 -5.94 4.15 -18.41
CA TYR A 45 -5.69 3.77 -19.79
C TYR A 45 -6.89 4.08 -20.71
N LEU A 46 -8.10 3.71 -20.30
CA LEU A 46 -9.31 3.99 -21.09
C LEU A 46 -9.58 5.49 -21.23
N ILE A 47 -9.36 6.27 -20.17
CA ILE A 47 -9.50 7.73 -20.19
C ILE A 47 -8.49 8.34 -21.16
N ASP A 48 -7.24 7.88 -21.14
CA ASP A 48 -6.20 8.35 -22.05
C ASP A 48 -6.56 8.01 -23.52
N GLN A 49 -7.09 6.82 -23.79
CA GLN A 49 -7.56 6.45 -25.13
C GLN A 49 -8.74 7.31 -25.62
N GLU A 50 -9.75 7.53 -24.78
CA GLU A 50 -10.90 8.38 -25.13
C GLU A 50 -10.48 9.84 -25.32
N ARG A 51 -9.46 10.30 -24.61
CA ARG A 51 -8.88 11.64 -24.77
C ARG A 51 -8.18 11.82 -26.12
N GLU A 52 -7.57 10.78 -26.69
CA GLU A 52 -7.00 10.85 -28.05
C GLU A 52 -8.08 11.12 -29.11
N ILE A 53 -9.34 10.79 -28.80
CA ILE A 53 -10.50 10.97 -29.68
C ILE A 53 -11.22 12.30 -29.38
N SER A 54 -11.32 12.67 -28.10
CA SER A 54 -11.97 13.88 -27.61
C SER A 54 -10.93 14.94 -27.23
N ASP A 55 -10.70 15.91 -28.11
CA ASP A 55 -9.59 16.87 -28.04
C ASP A 55 -9.45 17.64 -26.70
N GLN A 56 -10.51 17.77 -25.88
CA GLN A 56 -10.45 18.52 -24.61
C GLN A 56 -11.38 17.99 -23.50
N TYR A 57 -10.90 18.06 -22.25
CA TYR A 57 -11.71 17.89 -21.04
C TYR A 57 -12.65 19.08 -20.83
N SER A 58 -13.90 18.80 -20.44
CA SER A 58 -14.81 19.85 -19.97
C SER A 58 -14.35 20.40 -18.61
N ASP A 59 -14.87 21.55 -18.20
CA ASP A 59 -14.57 22.10 -16.87
C ASP A 59 -15.11 21.20 -15.74
N GLY A 60 -16.16 20.43 -16.01
CA GLY A 60 -16.65 19.39 -15.10
C GLY A 60 -15.65 18.25 -14.94
N ASP A 61 -15.09 17.75 -16.04
CA ASP A 61 -14.08 16.69 -16.04
C ASP A 61 -12.81 17.14 -15.30
N LYS A 62 -12.35 18.37 -15.54
CA LYS A 62 -11.20 18.95 -14.82
C LYS A 62 -11.41 19.01 -13.32
N LYS A 63 -12.64 19.32 -12.87
CA LYS A 63 -12.97 19.33 -11.45
C LYS A 63 -12.89 17.92 -10.85
N ILE A 64 -13.43 16.93 -11.55
CA ILE A 64 -13.37 15.53 -11.10
C ILE A 64 -11.91 15.04 -11.06
N LEU A 65 -11.10 15.38 -12.07
CA LEU A 65 -9.67 15.07 -12.11
C LEU A 65 -8.92 15.65 -10.91
N LEU A 66 -9.19 16.91 -10.55
CA LEU A 66 -8.58 17.54 -9.38
C LEU A 66 -8.96 16.81 -8.09
N GLU A 67 -10.23 16.43 -7.94
CA GLU A 67 -10.70 15.64 -6.80
C GLU A 67 -10.02 14.26 -6.75
N CYS A 68 -9.89 13.56 -7.89
CA CYS A 68 -9.17 12.30 -7.99
C CYS A 68 -7.70 12.45 -7.58
N GLN A 69 -7.02 13.52 -8.02
CA GLN A 69 -5.64 13.79 -7.65
C GLN A 69 -5.50 13.96 -6.13
N GLN A 70 -6.37 14.76 -5.51
CA GLN A 70 -6.35 14.96 -4.06
C GLN A 70 -6.60 13.67 -3.28
N LEU A 71 -7.52 12.82 -3.76
CA LEU A 71 -7.77 11.51 -3.16
C LEU A 71 -6.55 10.59 -3.31
N GLN A 72 -5.90 10.61 -4.47
CA GLN A 72 -4.68 9.81 -4.71
C GLN A 72 -3.53 10.21 -3.79
N GLU A 73 -3.35 11.52 -3.57
CA GLU A 73 -2.35 12.02 -2.61
C GLU A 73 -2.64 11.49 -1.19
N GLN A 74 -3.91 11.44 -0.78
CA GLN A 74 -4.30 10.86 0.51
C GLN A 74 -4.01 9.36 0.59
N VAL A 75 -4.34 8.59 -0.46
CA VAL A 75 -4.02 7.15 -0.53
C VAL A 75 -2.52 6.95 -0.40
N GLN A 76 -1.73 7.75 -1.11
CA GLN A 76 -0.27 7.68 -1.04
C GLN A 76 0.26 7.93 0.38
N GLN A 77 -0.27 8.93 1.08
CA GLN A 77 0.12 9.19 2.46
C GLN A 77 -0.24 8.03 3.40
N GLN A 78 -1.43 7.43 3.25
CA GLN A 78 -1.84 6.26 4.03
C GLN A 78 -0.90 5.06 3.80
N LEU A 79 -0.54 4.80 2.54
CA LEU A 79 0.38 3.72 2.19
C LEU A 79 1.80 3.96 2.73
N LEU A 80 2.27 5.21 2.72
CA LEU A 80 3.57 5.57 3.31
C LEU A 80 3.58 5.33 4.83
N GLN A 81 2.53 5.76 5.52
CA GLN A 81 2.39 5.53 6.97
C GLN A 81 2.36 4.03 7.30
N TYR A 82 1.60 3.25 6.53
CA TYR A 82 1.52 1.80 6.72
C TYR A 82 2.87 1.11 6.46
N LYS A 83 3.61 1.54 5.42
CA LYS A 83 4.97 1.07 5.15
C LYS A 83 5.93 1.36 6.31
N ASP A 84 5.85 2.56 6.89
CA ASP A 84 6.69 2.94 8.02
C ASP A 84 6.38 2.08 9.26
N GLN A 85 5.10 1.79 9.53
CA GLN A 85 4.69 0.88 10.60
C GLN A 85 5.24 -0.53 10.40
N LEU A 86 5.12 -1.10 9.19
CA LEU A 86 5.70 -2.41 8.86
C LEU A 86 7.22 -2.43 9.04
N THR A 87 7.90 -1.35 8.66
CA THR A 87 9.34 -1.21 8.83
C THR A 87 9.73 -1.27 10.31
N VAL A 88 8.99 -0.58 11.18
CA VAL A 88 9.19 -0.65 12.63
C VAL A 88 8.96 -2.07 13.17
N TYR A 89 7.93 -2.77 12.71
CA TYR A 89 7.68 -4.16 13.11
C TYR A 89 8.81 -5.10 12.68
N LEU A 90 9.30 -4.98 11.45
CA LEU A 90 10.44 -5.77 10.97
C LEU A 90 11.71 -5.50 11.77
N GLN A 91 11.98 -4.23 12.11
CA GLN A 91 13.12 -3.87 12.97
C GLN A 91 13.00 -4.51 14.36
N ARG A 92 11.81 -4.48 14.98
CA ARG A 92 11.57 -5.11 16.28
C ARG A 92 11.79 -6.63 16.23
N ILE A 93 11.30 -7.30 15.19
CA ILE A 93 11.52 -8.74 14.97
C ILE A 93 13.02 -9.03 14.79
N SER A 94 13.73 -8.20 14.03
CA SER A 94 15.17 -8.34 13.83
C SER A 94 15.95 -8.23 15.15
N ILE A 95 15.64 -7.20 15.95
CA ILE A 95 16.25 -7.02 17.28
C ILE A 95 15.95 -8.23 18.18
N GLY A 96 14.70 -8.70 18.20
CA GLY A 96 14.31 -9.89 18.95
C GLY A 96 15.10 -11.15 18.54
N LYS A 97 15.31 -11.35 17.23
CA LYS A 97 16.15 -12.44 16.71
C LYS A 97 17.61 -12.30 17.16
N THR A 98 18.18 -11.10 17.11
CA THR A 98 19.56 -10.84 17.58
C THR A 98 19.70 -11.12 19.06
N ILE A 99 18.75 -10.67 19.88
CA ILE A 99 18.72 -10.89 21.32
C ILE A 99 18.61 -12.39 21.62
N HIS A 100 17.67 -13.09 20.98
CA HIS A 100 17.50 -14.54 21.15
C HIS A 100 18.78 -15.30 20.79
N HIS A 101 19.40 -14.96 19.66
CA HIS A 101 20.67 -15.57 19.26
C HIS A 101 21.81 -15.30 20.25
N ALA A 102 21.90 -14.08 20.80
CA ALA A 102 22.88 -13.73 21.81
C ALA A 102 22.68 -14.53 23.12
N TYR A 103 21.43 -14.67 23.58
CA TYR A 103 21.10 -15.48 24.76
C TYR A 103 21.39 -16.97 24.54
N SER A 104 20.98 -17.55 23.41
CA SER A 104 21.27 -18.95 23.08
C SER A 104 22.78 -19.22 22.99
N LYS A 105 23.54 -18.30 22.40
CA LYS A 105 25.00 -18.44 22.29
C LYS A 105 25.70 -18.34 23.64
N THR A 106 25.25 -17.41 24.49
CA THR A 106 25.78 -17.26 25.86
C THR A 106 25.44 -18.50 26.70
N PHE A 107 24.21 -19.01 26.61
CA PHE A 107 23.76 -20.22 27.31
C PHE A 107 24.59 -21.45 26.93
N VAL A 108 24.82 -21.68 25.63
CA VAL A 108 25.66 -22.79 25.14
C VAL A 108 27.11 -22.65 25.60
N GLN A 109 27.66 -21.43 25.67
CA GLN A 109 29.00 -21.21 26.19
C GLN A 109 29.10 -21.43 27.71
N THR A 110 28.11 -21.03 28.48
CA THR A 110 28.09 -21.29 29.93
C THR A 110 27.94 -22.78 30.24
N ASP A 111 27.04 -23.50 29.56
CA ASP A 111 26.88 -24.95 29.77
C ASP A 111 28.11 -25.74 29.29
N GLY A 112 28.74 -25.33 28.19
CA GLY A 112 29.99 -25.93 27.71
C GLY A 112 31.16 -25.75 28.70
N PHE A 113 31.21 -24.61 29.40
CA PHE A 113 32.24 -24.34 30.43
C PHE A 113 32.07 -25.15 31.71
N PHE A 114 30.84 -25.59 32.05
CA PHE A 114 30.60 -26.44 33.21
C PHE A 114 30.96 -27.91 32.95
N ILE A 115 30.79 -28.39 31.73
CA ILE A 115 31.11 -29.79 31.36
C ILE A 115 32.63 -30.02 31.32
N ASP A 116 33.42 -29.02 30.92
CA ASP A 116 34.87 -29.18 30.74
C ASP A 116 35.68 -29.06 32.05
N LYS A 117 35.06 -28.61 33.16
CA LYS A 117 35.71 -28.51 34.48
C LYS A 117 35.55 -29.76 35.37
N GLN A 118 34.95 -30.83 34.85
CA GLN A 118 34.77 -32.11 35.58
C GLN A 118 35.75 -33.22 35.16
N LYS A 119 36.86 -32.91 34.49
CA LYS A 119 37.97 -33.84 34.24
C LYS A 119 39.23 -33.38 34.95
#